data_AF-A0A2D6JGI8-F1
#
_entry.id   AF-A0A2D6JGI8-F1
#
_cell.length_a   1.000
_cell.length_b   1.000
_cell.length_c   1.000
_cell.angle_alpha   90.00
_cell.angle_beta   90.00
_cell.angle_gamma   90.00
#
_symmetry.space_group_name_H-M   'P 1'
#
loop_
_entity.id
_entity.type
_entity.pdbx_description
1 polymer ?
#
loop_
_entity_poly.entity_id
_entity_poly.type
_entity_poly.pdbx_seq_one_letter_code
_entity_poly.pdbx_strand_id
1 'polypeptide(L)'
;MNSSKQLLKEAERLSKIGATGGINSTDPKDIPDFFRQDAFIQKWNSIPNKLAFKIGEVAELVGVKQYVLRYWETEFEELRPSKGQNNQRMYTRKNIELALMIQHLLHVERFSIEGARKFMRKRKEDLRFNKMLKGSKKAIDDCRVIGQEIQSEIHQMKLRLDAYFRREV
;
A
#
# COMPACT_ATOMS: atom_id res chain seq x y z
N MET A 1 -21.16 -30.70 -15.91
CA MET A 1 -21.39 -30.02 -14.60
C MET A 1 -20.16 -29.24 -14.04
N ASN A 2 -19.02 -29.15 -14.74
CA ASN A 2 -17.81 -28.47 -14.20
C ASN A 2 -17.58 -27.02 -14.68
N SER A 3 -18.30 -26.57 -15.72
CA SER A 3 -18.06 -25.24 -16.30
C SER A 3 -18.67 -24.11 -15.44
N SER A 4 -19.86 -24.31 -14.87
CA SER A 4 -20.54 -23.29 -14.05
C SER A 4 -19.85 -23.08 -12.68
N LYS A 5 -19.28 -24.14 -12.08
CA LYS A 5 -18.45 -24.03 -10.85
C LYS A 5 -17.09 -23.38 -11.10
N GLN A 6 -16.53 -23.53 -12.31
CA GLN A 6 -15.30 -22.83 -12.72
C GLN A 6 -15.57 -21.34 -12.94
N LEU A 7 -16.68 -20.99 -13.58
CA LEU A 7 -17.09 -19.59 -13.79
C LEU A 7 -17.41 -18.88 -12.48
N LEU A 8 -17.97 -19.58 -11.48
CA LEU A 8 -18.19 -19.06 -10.13
C LEU A 8 -16.87 -18.84 -9.36
N LYS A 9 -15.90 -19.77 -9.46
CA LYS A 9 -14.55 -19.58 -8.92
C LYS A 9 -13.79 -18.44 -9.59
N GLU A 10 -13.95 -18.27 -10.90
CA GLU A 10 -13.37 -17.16 -11.67
C GLU A 10 -14.02 -15.83 -11.24
N ALA A 11 -15.34 -15.79 -11.08
CA ALA A 11 -16.08 -14.61 -10.63
C ALA A 11 -15.74 -14.21 -9.18
N GLU A 12 -15.55 -15.16 -8.27
CA GLU A 12 -15.03 -14.91 -6.91
C GLU A 12 -13.59 -14.41 -6.93
N ARG A 13 -12.75 -14.93 -7.84
CA ARG A 13 -11.38 -14.45 -8.06
C ARG A 13 -11.36 -13.02 -8.60
N LEU A 14 -12.29 -12.67 -9.49
CA LEU A 14 -12.46 -11.33 -10.07
C LEU A 14 -13.05 -10.31 -9.07
N SER A 15 -13.93 -10.75 -8.18
CA SER A 15 -14.48 -9.95 -7.07
C SER A 15 -13.39 -9.49 -6.09
N LYS A 16 -12.40 -10.34 -5.80
CA LYS A 16 -11.26 -10.02 -4.92
C LYS A 16 -10.29 -8.98 -5.50
N ILE A 17 -10.39 -8.65 -6.79
CA ILE A 17 -9.57 -7.62 -7.45
C ILE A 17 -10.06 -6.19 -7.06
N GLY A 18 -11.22 -6.08 -6.41
CA GLY A 18 -11.86 -4.81 -6.03
C GLY A 18 -11.66 -4.33 -4.59
N ALA A 19 -11.02 -5.09 -3.70
CA ALA A 19 -10.83 -4.67 -2.31
C ALA A 19 -9.49 -3.92 -2.13
N THR A 20 -9.47 -2.65 -2.54
CA THR A 20 -8.31 -1.76 -2.42
C THR A 20 -8.16 -1.23 -0.99
N GLY A 21 -7.61 -2.05 -0.11
CA GLY A 21 -6.98 -1.58 1.12
C GLY A 21 -5.63 -0.94 0.78
N GLY A 22 -5.61 0.36 0.45
CA GLY A 22 -4.41 1.07 0.01
C GLY A 22 -3.42 1.37 1.15
N ILE A 23 -2.12 1.43 0.84
CA ILE A 23 -1.10 1.40 1.88
C ILE A 23 0.27 1.93 1.46
N ASN A 24 0.58 3.06 2.08
CA ASN A 24 1.93 3.46 2.38
C ASN A 24 2.23 2.94 3.79
N SER A 25 2.64 1.68 3.92
CA SER A 25 3.35 1.17 5.10
C SER A 25 4.15 -0.06 4.66
N THR A 26 5.31 -0.26 5.25
CA THR A 26 6.17 -1.44 5.06
C THR A 26 5.59 -2.69 5.74
N ASP A 27 4.27 -2.70 6.00
CA ASP A 27 3.58 -3.68 6.85
C ASP A 27 3.00 -4.84 6.01
N PRO A 28 3.14 -6.11 6.42
CA PRO A 28 2.63 -7.27 5.65
C PRO A 28 1.12 -7.31 5.35
N LYS A 29 0.30 -6.51 6.05
CA LYS A 29 -1.18 -6.46 5.91
C LYS A 29 -1.65 -5.78 4.60
N ASP A 30 -0.69 -5.25 3.87
CA ASP A 30 -0.83 -4.35 2.74
C ASP A 30 -0.57 -5.04 1.40
N ILE A 31 -0.15 -6.28 1.51
CA ILE A 31 0.18 -7.17 0.41
C ILE A 31 -1.17 -7.64 -0.17
N PRO A 32 -1.47 -7.37 -1.45
CA PRO A 32 -2.72 -7.83 -2.05
C PRO A 32 -2.92 -9.33 -1.81
N ASP A 33 -4.15 -9.76 -1.54
CA ASP A 33 -4.42 -11.10 -0.99
C ASP A 33 -3.80 -12.25 -1.78
N PHE A 34 -3.61 -12.09 -3.09
CA PHE A 34 -2.96 -13.08 -3.95
C PHE A 34 -1.47 -13.29 -3.65
N PHE A 35 -0.78 -12.28 -3.10
CA PHE A 35 0.60 -12.39 -2.63
C PHE A 35 0.72 -12.96 -1.21
N ARG A 36 -0.39 -13.27 -0.52
CA ARG A 36 -0.39 -13.79 0.87
C ARG A 36 0.05 -15.27 0.96
N GLN A 37 0.88 -15.72 0.02
CA GLN A 37 1.55 -17.02 0.12
C GLN A 37 2.61 -16.90 1.22
N ASP A 38 2.62 -17.86 2.15
CA ASP A 38 3.50 -17.82 3.33
C ASP A 38 4.97 -17.60 2.94
N ALA A 39 5.42 -18.21 1.83
CA ALA A 39 6.78 -18.07 1.32
C ALA A 39 7.15 -16.63 0.90
N PHE A 40 6.22 -15.88 0.31
CA PHE A 40 6.46 -14.48 -0.08
C PHE A 40 6.61 -13.58 1.15
N ILE A 41 5.74 -13.77 2.14
CA ILE A 41 5.75 -13.02 3.40
C ILE A 41 7.05 -13.25 4.17
N GLN A 42 7.52 -14.51 4.24
CA GLN A 42 8.80 -14.81 4.87
C GLN A 42 9.96 -14.09 4.20
N LYS A 43 9.98 -14.10 2.86
CA LYS A 43 11.00 -13.41 2.08
C LYS A 43 10.96 -11.89 2.29
N TRP A 44 9.77 -11.30 2.33
CA TRP A 44 9.56 -9.88 2.62
C TRP A 44 10.08 -9.48 4.02
N ASN A 45 9.80 -10.30 5.03
CA ASN A 45 10.23 -10.04 6.41
C ASN A 45 11.73 -10.25 6.60
N SER A 46 12.36 -11.09 5.78
CA SER A 46 13.81 -11.34 5.82
C SER A 46 14.67 -10.21 5.24
N ILE A 47 14.06 -9.15 4.66
CA ILE A 47 14.83 -8.04 4.07
C ILE A 47 15.60 -7.31 5.18
N PRO A 48 16.94 -7.25 5.11
CA PRO A 48 17.75 -6.59 6.14
C PRO A 48 17.43 -5.09 6.26
N ASN A 49 17.55 -4.53 7.46
CA ASN A 49 17.41 -3.09 7.66
C ASN A 49 18.72 -2.36 7.33
N LYS A 50 18.99 -2.18 6.03
CA LYS A 50 20.17 -1.47 5.50
C LYS A 50 19.72 -0.29 4.64
N LEU A 51 20.47 0.81 4.68
CA LEU A 51 20.14 2.04 3.96
C LEU A 51 20.23 1.87 2.44
N ALA A 52 21.23 1.12 1.96
CA ALA A 52 21.43 0.90 0.54
C ALA A 52 22.06 -0.48 0.25
N PHE A 53 21.69 -1.04 -0.89
CA PHE A 53 22.09 -2.36 -1.36
C PHE A 53 22.71 -2.27 -2.75
N LYS A 54 23.71 -3.11 -3.01
CA LYS A 54 24.32 -3.28 -4.34
C LYS A 54 23.46 -4.19 -5.21
N ILE A 55 23.57 -4.08 -6.54
CA ILE A 55 22.80 -4.92 -7.47
C ILE A 55 22.96 -6.43 -7.23
N GLY A 56 24.16 -6.87 -6.83
CA GLY A 56 24.42 -8.28 -6.50
C GLY A 56 23.62 -8.75 -5.27
N GLU A 57 23.63 -7.95 -4.20
CA GLU A 57 22.85 -8.23 -2.98
C GLU A 57 21.34 -8.28 -3.29
N VAL A 58 20.84 -7.35 -4.10
CA VAL A 58 19.43 -7.32 -4.49
C VAL A 58 19.07 -8.53 -5.37
N ALA A 59 19.94 -8.92 -6.29
CA ALA A 59 19.75 -10.08 -7.14
C ALA A 59 19.60 -11.37 -6.31
N GLU A 60 20.46 -11.55 -5.31
CA GLU A 60 20.40 -12.67 -4.37
C GLU A 60 19.13 -12.64 -3.52
N LEU A 61 18.81 -11.49 -2.92
CA LEU A 61 17.62 -11.32 -2.10
C LEU A 61 16.34 -11.57 -2.88
N VAL A 62 16.25 -11.12 -4.14
CA VAL A 62 15.06 -11.32 -4.99
C VAL A 62 15.05 -12.72 -5.61
N GLY A 63 16.22 -13.36 -5.76
CA GLY A 63 16.37 -14.67 -6.39
C GLY A 63 16.35 -14.60 -7.92
N VAL A 64 16.91 -13.53 -8.50
CA VAL A 64 17.01 -13.31 -9.95
C VAL A 64 18.44 -12.96 -10.35
N LYS A 65 18.78 -13.09 -11.63
CA LYS A 65 20.11 -12.71 -12.12
C LYS A 65 20.23 -11.19 -12.22
N GLN A 66 21.44 -10.65 -12.05
CA GLN A 66 21.67 -9.20 -12.09
C GLN A 66 21.22 -8.53 -13.40
N TYR A 67 21.38 -9.20 -14.55
CA TYR A 67 20.92 -8.65 -15.83
C TYR A 67 19.40 -8.54 -15.92
N VAL A 68 18.65 -9.38 -15.19
CA VAL A 68 17.18 -9.32 -15.12
C VAL A 68 16.76 -8.06 -14.37
N LEU A 69 17.43 -7.73 -13.26
CA LEU A 69 17.19 -6.47 -12.55
C LEU A 69 17.49 -5.25 -13.43
N ARG A 70 18.60 -5.29 -14.18
CA ARG A 70 18.94 -4.21 -15.14
C ARG A 70 17.88 -4.02 -16.20
N TYR A 71 17.30 -5.12 -16.68
CA TYR A 71 16.19 -5.05 -17.61
C TYR A 71 14.91 -4.53 -16.94
N TRP A 72 14.61 -4.96 -15.71
CA TRP A 72 13.46 -4.40 -14.99
C TRP A 72 13.60 -2.90 -14.69
N GLU A 73 14.81 -2.37 -14.50
CA GLU A 73 15.04 -0.91 -14.38
C GLU A 73 14.60 -0.13 -15.63
N THR A 74 14.67 -0.73 -16.83
CA THR A 74 14.20 -0.09 -18.06
C THR A 74 12.69 -0.16 -18.16
N GLU A 75 12.10 -1.27 -17.74
CA GLU A 75 10.65 -1.52 -17.86
C GLU A 75 9.81 -0.86 -16.75
N PHE A 76 10.40 -0.65 -15.56
CA PHE A 76 9.74 -0.15 -14.36
C PHE A 76 10.50 1.06 -13.80
N GLU A 77 10.00 2.27 -14.07
CA GLU A 77 10.63 3.52 -13.63
C GLU A 77 10.78 3.64 -12.11
N GLU A 78 9.86 3.02 -11.36
CA GLU A 78 9.85 3.03 -9.89
C GLU A 78 10.95 2.18 -9.26
N LEU A 79 11.52 1.24 -10.02
CA LEU A 79 12.61 0.39 -9.60
C LEU A 79 13.99 1.02 -9.87
N ARG A 80 14.03 2.20 -10.51
CA ARG A 80 15.30 2.83 -10.91
C ARG A 80 16.15 3.14 -9.66
N PRO A 81 17.36 2.55 -9.55
CA PRO A 81 18.23 2.77 -8.41
C PRO A 81 18.74 4.21 -8.37
N SER A 82 19.10 4.67 -7.18
CA SER A 82 19.81 5.94 -7.03
C SER A 82 21.27 5.78 -7.50
N LYS A 83 21.85 6.86 -8.02
CA LYS A 83 23.28 6.92 -8.35
C LYS A 83 24.08 7.16 -7.07
N GLY A 84 24.91 6.20 -6.69
CA GLY A 84 25.88 6.35 -5.61
C GLY A 84 27.11 7.17 -6.02
N GLN A 85 28.05 7.36 -5.08
CA GLN A 85 29.25 8.21 -5.25
C GLN A 85 30.12 7.85 -6.46
N ASN A 86 30.20 6.59 -6.86
CA ASN A 86 31.01 6.14 -8.02
C ASN A 86 30.14 5.69 -9.21
N ASN A 87 28.98 6.32 -9.41
CA ASN A 87 27.99 5.91 -10.43
C ASN A 87 27.53 4.44 -10.27
N GLN A 88 27.71 3.87 -9.08
CA GLN A 88 27.23 2.54 -8.72
C GLN A 88 25.74 2.60 -8.44
N ARG A 89 25.01 1.57 -8.88
CA ARG A 89 23.57 1.42 -8.63
C ARG A 89 23.34 1.08 -7.17
N MET A 90 22.68 1.97 -6.44
CA MET A 90 22.32 1.78 -5.05
C MET A 90 20.80 1.65 -4.93
N TYR A 91 20.35 0.49 -4.46
CA TYR A 91 18.93 0.21 -4.24
C TYR A 91 18.60 0.45 -2.78
N THR A 92 17.44 1.03 -2.52
CA THR A 92 16.89 1.14 -1.17
C THR A 92 16.06 -0.09 -0.83
N ARG A 93 15.70 -0.26 0.45
CA ARG A 93 14.74 -1.29 0.88
C ARG A 93 13.46 -1.30 0.05
N LYS A 94 12.90 -0.12 -0.26
CA LYS A 94 11.71 0.04 -1.11
C LYS A 94 11.92 -0.52 -2.52
N ASN A 95 13.11 -0.39 -3.09
CA ASN A 95 13.40 -0.98 -4.40
C ASN A 95 13.39 -2.51 -4.35
N ILE A 96 13.88 -3.11 -3.25
CA ILE A 96 13.85 -4.57 -3.05
C ILE A 96 12.41 -5.05 -2.93
N GLU A 97 11.60 -4.35 -2.14
CA GLU A 97 10.17 -4.61 -1.99
C GLU A 97 9.44 -4.59 -3.35
N LEU A 98 9.71 -3.57 -4.17
CA LEU A 98 9.17 -3.48 -5.54
C LEU A 98 9.67 -4.63 -6.43
N ALA A 99 10.97 -4.97 -6.36
CA ALA A 99 11.54 -6.06 -7.16
C ALA A 99 10.95 -7.42 -6.79
N LEU A 100 10.72 -7.69 -5.50
CA LEU A 100 10.04 -8.90 -5.04
C LEU A 100 8.60 -8.99 -5.57
N MET A 101 7.88 -7.87 -5.59
CA MET A 101 6.54 -7.83 -6.15
C MET A 101 6.53 -8.09 -7.66
N ILE A 102 7.43 -7.45 -8.40
CA ILE A 102 7.59 -7.67 -9.84
C ILE A 102 7.92 -9.13 -10.11
N GLN A 103 8.87 -9.72 -9.36
CA GLN A 103 9.23 -11.12 -9.46
C GLN A 103 8.00 -12.03 -9.29
N HIS A 104 7.18 -11.78 -8.27
CA HIS A 104 6.01 -12.59 -8.01
C HIS A 104 4.94 -12.43 -9.10
N LEU A 105 4.67 -11.19 -9.56
CA LEU A 105 3.74 -10.94 -10.66
C LEU A 105 4.13 -11.70 -11.94
N LEU A 106 5.41 -11.67 -12.30
CA LEU A 106 5.90 -12.28 -13.53
C LEU A 106 5.99 -13.81 -13.42
N HIS A 107 6.51 -14.34 -12.31
CA HIS A 107 6.83 -15.76 -12.20
C HIS A 107 5.73 -16.61 -11.55
N VAL A 108 4.99 -16.06 -10.59
CA VAL A 108 3.93 -16.78 -9.87
C VAL A 108 2.59 -16.55 -10.54
N GLU A 109 2.20 -15.28 -10.69
CA GLU A 109 0.90 -14.92 -11.29
C GLU A 109 0.91 -14.95 -12.83
N ARG A 110 2.08 -15.18 -13.45
CA ARG A 110 2.27 -15.30 -14.91
C ARG A 110 1.83 -14.07 -15.70
N PHE A 111 1.98 -12.88 -15.12
CA PHE A 111 1.74 -11.64 -15.83
C PHE A 111 2.81 -11.43 -16.91
N SER A 112 2.42 -10.80 -18.01
CA SER A 112 3.38 -10.19 -18.93
C SER A 112 4.02 -8.95 -18.28
N ILE A 113 5.15 -8.49 -18.81
CA ILE A 113 5.81 -7.27 -18.36
C ILE A 113 4.86 -6.07 -18.42
N GLU A 114 4.09 -5.97 -19.49
CA GLU A 114 3.10 -4.91 -19.66
C GLU A 114 1.94 -5.02 -18.66
N GLY A 115 1.46 -6.24 -18.39
CA GLY A 115 0.45 -6.50 -17.37
C GLY A 115 0.94 -6.10 -15.98
N ALA A 116 2.16 -6.50 -15.62
CA ALA A 116 2.79 -6.13 -14.35
C ALA A 116 2.96 -4.61 -14.25
N ARG A 117 3.37 -3.92 -15.32
CA ARG A 117 3.49 -2.46 -15.35
C ARG A 117 2.14 -1.78 -15.13
N LYS A 118 1.08 -2.25 -15.80
CA LYS A 118 -0.28 -1.73 -15.62
C LYS A 118 -0.76 -1.93 -14.18
N PHE A 119 -0.50 -3.10 -13.61
CA PHE A 119 -0.81 -3.40 -12.21
C PHE A 119 -0.11 -2.42 -11.25
N MET A 120 1.20 -2.22 -11.42
CA MET A 120 1.98 -1.31 -10.58
C MET A 120 1.49 0.14 -10.66
N ARG A 121 1.15 0.63 -11.86
CA ARG A 121 0.57 1.97 -12.03
C ARG A 121 -0.78 2.12 -11.33
N LYS A 122 -1.70 1.18 -11.54
CA LYS A 122 -3.02 1.19 -10.90
C LYS A 122 -2.87 1.20 -9.38
N ARG A 123 -2.00 0.33 -8.85
CA ARG A 123 -1.70 0.29 -7.42
C ARG A 123 -1.25 1.65 -6.90
N LYS A 124 -0.32 2.32 -7.59
CA LYS A 124 0.14 3.66 -7.16
C LYS A 124 -0.96 4.70 -7.12
N GLU A 125 -1.91 4.64 -8.05
CA GLU A 125 -3.09 5.48 -8.05
C GLU A 125 -3.97 5.20 -6.83
N ASP A 126 -4.25 3.92 -6.56
CA ASP A 126 -4.99 3.48 -5.37
C ASP A 126 -4.29 3.92 -4.06
N LEU A 127 -2.96 3.87 -4.02
CA LEU A 127 -2.15 4.34 -2.89
C LEU A 127 -2.30 5.85 -2.67
N ARG A 128 -2.29 6.63 -3.75
CA ARG A 128 -2.50 8.09 -3.70
C ARG A 128 -3.90 8.41 -3.22
N PHE A 129 -4.90 7.71 -3.77
CA PHE A 129 -6.30 7.88 -3.39
C PHE A 129 -6.53 7.56 -1.91
N ASN A 130 -6.02 6.41 -1.41
CA ASN A 130 -6.19 6.07 -0.01
C ASN A 130 -5.44 7.03 0.93
N LYS A 131 -4.26 7.53 0.52
CA LYS A 131 -3.57 8.57 1.30
C LYS A 131 -4.42 9.85 1.43
N MET A 132 -5.09 10.25 0.35
CA MET A 132 -6.00 11.39 0.34
C MET A 132 -7.20 11.14 1.27
N LEU A 133 -7.86 9.97 1.16
CA LEU A 133 -8.98 9.60 2.02
C LEU A 133 -8.63 9.60 3.51
N LYS A 134 -7.46 9.07 3.88
CA LYS A 134 -6.98 9.11 5.27
C LYS A 134 -6.79 10.53 5.78
N GLY A 135 -6.29 11.44 4.93
CA GLY A 135 -6.16 12.86 5.25
C GLY A 135 -7.51 13.54 5.48
N SER A 136 -8.49 13.30 4.58
CA SER A 136 -9.85 13.81 4.73
C SER A 136 -10.54 13.27 5.98
N LYS A 137 -10.39 11.97 6.27
CA LYS A 137 -10.97 11.36 7.47
C LYS A 137 -10.43 12.01 8.74
N LYS A 138 -9.11 12.26 8.81
CA LYS A 138 -8.52 12.98 9.93
C LYS A 138 -9.12 14.38 10.09
N ALA A 139 -9.23 15.15 8.99
CA ALA A 139 -9.83 16.48 9.05
C ALA A 139 -11.30 16.45 9.50
N ILE A 140 -12.07 15.46 9.06
CA ILE A 140 -13.46 15.26 9.50
C ILE A 140 -13.51 14.91 10.99
N ASP A 141 -12.63 14.02 11.45
CA ASP A 141 -12.53 13.64 12.87
C ASP A 141 -12.16 14.86 13.73
N ASP A 142 -11.22 15.70 13.27
CA ASP A 142 -10.81 16.94 13.93
C ASP A 142 -12.00 17.94 14.02
N CYS A 143 -12.73 18.15 12.92
CA CYS A 143 -13.94 18.99 12.92
C CYS A 143 -15.07 18.43 13.80
N ARG A 144 -15.20 17.10 13.88
CA ARG A 144 -16.21 16.45 14.73
C ARG A 144 -15.95 16.74 16.21
N VAL A 145 -14.69 16.72 16.64
CA VAL A 145 -14.30 17.04 18.02
C VAL A 145 -14.65 18.48 18.35
N ILE A 146 -14.28 19.44 17.50
CA ILE A 146 -14.62 20.86 17.70
C ILE A 146 -16.14 21.06 17.76
N GLY A 147 -16.88 20.38 16.87
CA GLY A 147 -18.35 20.43 16.89
C GLY A 147 -18.95 19.92 18.20
N GLN A 148 -18.41 18.84 18.77
CA GLN A 148 -18.85 18.31 20.07
C GLN A 148 -18.59 19.29 21.22
N GLU A 149 -17.45 19.98 21.19
CA GLU A 149 -17.09 20.97 22.20
C GLU A 149 -18.04 22.17 22.18
N ILE A 150 -18.29 22.75 20.99
CA ILE A 150 -19.27 23.84 20.81
C ILE A 150 -20.67 23.42 21.26
N GLN A 151 -21.11 22.20 20.92
CA GLN A 151 -22.41 21.70 21.36
C GLN A 151 -22.49 21.58 22.89
N SER A 152 -21.41 21.16 23.53
CA SER A 152 -21.35 21.09 25.00
C SER A 152 -21.43 22.48 25.65
N GLU A 153 -20.75 23.49 25.08
CA GLU A 153 -20.81 24.86 25.58
C GLU A 153 -22.20 25.46 25.43
N ILE A 154 -22.84 25.31 24.25
CA ILE A 154 -24.21 25.76 24.01
C ILE A 154 -25.16 25.11 25.01
N HIS A 155 -25.00 23.81 25.27
CA HIS A 155 -25.82 23.09 26.25
C HIS A 155 -25.64 23.65 27.66
N GLN A 156 -24.40 23.89 28.09
CA GLN A 156 -24.10 24.51 29.38
C GLN A 156 -24.69 25.92 29.51
N MET A 157 -24.61 26.73 28.46
CA MET A 157 -25.21 28.07 28.43
C MET A 157 -26.73 28.01 28.60
N LYS A 158 -27.41 27.10 27.89
CA LYS A 158 -28.86 26.88 28.05
C LYS A 158 -29.23 26.54 29.49
N LEU A 159 -28.51 25.59 30.10
CA LEU A 159 -28.74 25.20 31.50
C LEU A 159 -28.56 26.37 32.48
N ARG A 160 -27.54 27.20 32.27
CA ARG A 160 -27.31 28.40 33.09
C ARG A 160 -28.44 29.42 32.94
N LEU A 161 -28.91 29.65 31.71
CA LEU A 161 -30.01 30.56 31.43
C LEU A 161 -31.31 30.08 32.08
N ASP A 162 -31.63 28.79 31.96
CA ASP A 162 -32.80 28.19 32.61
C ASP A 162 -32.72 28.26 34.15
N ALA A 163 -31.51 28.22 34.72
CA ALA A 163 -31.30 28.39 36.15
C ALA A 163 -31.49 29.84 36.61
N TYR A 164 -31.11 30.81 35.78
CA TYR A 164 -31.30 32.24 36.06
C TYR A 164 -32.79 32.59 36.12
N PHE A 165 -33.55 32.21 35.09
CA PHE A 165 -35.00 32.48 35.03
C PHE A 165 -35.80 31.77 36.14
N ARG A 166 -35.33 30.64 36.66
CA ARG A 166 -35.96 29.95 37.80
C ARG A 166 -35.75 30.65 39.15
N ARG A 167 -34.84 31.62 39.25
CA ARG A 167 -34.60 32.39 40.49
C ARG A 167 -35.33 33.73 40.53
N GLU A 168 -35.90 34.20 39.41
CA GLU A 168 -36.62 35.48 39.30
C GLU A 168 -38.15 35.35 39.43
N VAL A 169 -38.65 34.15 39.77
CA VAL A 169 -40.07 33.84 40.07
C VAL A 169 -40.19 33.37 41.50
#